data_AF-A0A947JGA0-F1
#
_entry.id   AF-A0A947JGA0-F1
#
_cell.length_a   1.000
_cell.length_b   1.000
_cell.length_c   1.000
_cell.angle_alpha   90.00
_cell.angle_beta   90.00
_cell.angle_gamma   90.00
#
_symmetry.space_group_name_H-M   'P 1'
#
loop_
_entity.id
_entity.type
_entity.pdbx_description
1 polymer ?
#
loop_
_entity_poly.entity_id
_entity_poly.type
_entity_poly.pdbx_seq_one_letter_code
_entity_poly.pdbx_strand_id
1 'polypeptide(L)' 'MKVHEIEHLIRLRLKDGSAIDFRRTENQEVHVCHGDHKVVLPRASGQQTLDLFALLETFGEIEEEEDATT' A
#
# COMPACT_ATOMS: atom_id res chain seq x y z
N MET A 1 -13.88 13.54 -8.15
CA MET A 1 -12.52 13.45 -8.72
C MET A 1 -12.18 11.98 -8.90
N LYS A 2 -11.77 11.53 -10.09
CA LYS A 2 -11.27 10.17 -10.28
C LYS A 2 -9.80 10.14 -9.90
N VAL A 3 -9.45 9.41 -8.85
CA VAL A 3 -8.06 9.10 -8.51
C VAL A 3 -7.58 8.11 -9.57
N HIS A 4 -6.54 8.48 -10.29
CA HIS A 4 -5.84 7.57 -11.19
C HIS A 4 -4.65 7.01 -10.38
N GLU A 5 -4.60 5.69 -10.25
CA GLU A 5 -3.60 4.95 -9.47
C GLU A 5 -2.45 4.57 -10.41
N ILE A 6 -1.20 4.83 -10.00
CA ILE A 6 -0.01 4.54 -10.83
C ILE A 6 0.52 3.14 -10.54
N GLU A 7 0.59 2.75 -9.27
CA GLU A 7 1.41 1.62 -8.84
C GLU A 7 0.82 0.93 -7.61
N HIS A 8 0.78 -0.40 -7.64
CA HIS A 8 0.54 -1.24 -6.47
C HIS A 8 1.88 -1.42 -5.75
N LEU A 9 1.97 -0.98 -4.49
CA LEU A 9 3.22 -1.07 -3.75
C LEU A 9 3.35 -2.43 -3.07
N ILE A 10 2.41 -2.72 -2.16
CA ILE A 10 2.32 -4.02 -1.47
C ILE A 10 0.87 -4.32 -1.11
N ARG A 11 0.59 -5.58 -0.83
CA ARG A 11 -0.59 -6.02 -0.09
C ARG A 11 -0.16 -6.70 1.21
N LEU A 12 -0.71 -6.29 2.34
CA LEU A 12 -0.50 -6.97 3.62
C LEU A 12 -1.68 -7.90 3.91
N ARG A 13 -1.45 -9.22 3.89
CA ARG A 13 -2.41 -10.25 4.31
C ARG A 13 -2.43 -10.35 5.84
N LEU A 14 -3.56 -9.99 6.45
CA LEU A 14 -3.74 -10.11 7.89
C LEU A 14 -4.10 -11.54 8.29
N LYS A 15 -3.88 -11.88 9.57
CA LYS A 15 -4.14 -13.22 10.13
C LYS A 15 -5.62 -13.64 10.07
N ASP A 16 -6.53 -12.67 9.98
CA ASP A 16 -7.97 -12.91 9.83
C ASP A 16 -8.40 -13.16 8.38
N GLY A 17 -7.44 -13.17 7.45
CA GLY A 17 -7.66 -13.36 6.02
C GLY A 17 -8.06 -12.09 5.25
N SER A 18 -8.26 -10.96 5.94
CA SER A 18 -8.44 -9.67 5.29
C SER A 18 -7.11 -9.10 4.78
N ALA A 19 -7.15 -8.05 3.95
CA ALA A 19 -5.96 -7.49 3.33
C ALA A 19 -5.95 -5.97 3.38
N ILE A 20 -4.78 -5.39 3.66
CA ILE A 20 -4.53 -3.95 3.55
C ILE A 20 -3.77 -3.70 2.25
N ASP A 21 -4.34 -2.91 1.36
CA ASP A 21 -3.73 -2.54 0.08
C ASP A 21 -2.99 -1.21 0.21
N PHE A 22 -1.74 -1.18 -0.24
CA PHE A 22 -0.91 0.02 -0.33
C PHE A 22 -0.70 0.38 -1.79
N ARG A 23 -1.12 1.59 -2.19
CA ARG A 23 -1.04 2.05 -3.58
C ARG A 23 -0.42 3.43 -3.66
N ARG A 24 0.33 3.68 -4.73
CA ARG A 24 0.82 5.01 -5.06
C ARG A 24 0.00 5.61 -6.20
N THR A 25 -0.46 6.83 -5.97
CA THR A 25 -1.27 7.57 -6.95
C THR A 25 -0.41 8.45 -7.85
N GLU A 26 -1.04 9.01 -8.89
CA GLU A 26 -0.40 9.99 -9.80
C GLU A 26 0.17 11.21 -9.09
N ASN A 27 -0.40 11.59 -7.96
CA ASN A 27 0.05 12.72 -7.17
C ASN A 27 1.16 12.35 -6.17
N GLN A 28 1.76 11.16 -6.29
CA GLN A 28 2.74 10.60 -5.37
C GLN A 28 2.22 10.46 -3.93
N GLU A 29 0.91 10.36 -3.74
CA GLU A 29 0.31 10.03 -2.46
C GLU A 29 0.32 8.52 -2.27
N VAL A 30 0.61 8.06 -1.06
CA VAL A 30 0.42 6.66 -0.68
C VAL A 30 -0.95 6.52 -0.04
N HIS A 31 -1.78 5.67 -0.63
CA HIS A 31 -3.11 5.33 -0.14
C HIS A 31 -3.03 3.96 0.53
N VAL A 32 -3.51 3.89 1.78
CA VAL A 32 -3.58 2.68 2.59
C VAL A 32 -5.04 2.34 2.81
N CYS A 33 -5.51 1.23 2.24
CA CYS A 33 -6.92 0.89 2.17
C CYS A 33 -7.21 -0.45 2.86
N HIS A 34 -8.27 -0.51 3.67
CA HIS A 34 -8.78 -1.73 4.28
C HIS A 34 -10.31 -1.69 4.30
N GLY A 35 -10.97 -2.44 3.42
CA GLY A 35 -12.42 -2.36 3.21
C GLY A 35 -12.85 -0.93 2.85
N ASP A 36 -13.76 -0.35 3.64
CA ASP A 36 -14.24 1.04 3.48
C ASP A 36 -13.34 2.08 4.15
N HIS A 37 -12.27 1.66 4.85
CA HIS A 37 -11.34 2.55 5.51
C HIS A 37 -10.18 2.93 4.60
N LYS A 38 -9.77 4.20 4.65
CA LYS A 38 -8.69 4.75 3.84
C LYS A 38 -7.89 5.80 4.59
N VAL A 39 -6.58 5.64 4.60
CA VAL A 39 -5.60 6.65 5.04
C VAL A 39 -4.83 7.14 3.83
N VAL A 40 -4.64 8.46 3.75
CA VAL A 40 -3.85 9.10 2.71
C VAL A 40 -2.60 9.71 3.35
N LEU A 41 -1.43 9.30 2.86
CA LEU A 41 -0.15 9.86 3.26
C LEU A 41 0.33 10.81 2.15
N PRO A 42 0.06 12.12 2.29
CA PRO A 42 0.50 13.09 1.29
C PRO A 42 2.02 13.24 1.36
N ARG A 43 2.70 13.04 0.23
CA ARG A 43 4.17 13.20 0.09
C ARG A 43 5.01 12.23 0.93
N ALA A 44 4.55 10.99 1.11
CA ALA A 44 5.40 9.96 1.73
C ALA A 44 6.66 9.73 0.88
N SER A 45 7.83 9.93 1.47
CA SER A 45 9.08 9.60 0.80
C SER A 45 9.21 8.08 0.61
N GLY A 46 10.08 7.65 -0.31
CA GLY A 46 10.39 6.22 -0.48
C GLY A 46 10.82 5.57 0.85
N GLN A 47 11.71 6.24 1.60
CA GLN A 47 12.17 5.74 2.90
C GLN A 47 11.03 5.63 3.92
N GLN A 48 10.16 6.64 4.04
CA GLN A 48 9.00 6.58 4.94
C GLN A 48 8.05 5.43 4.58
N THR A 49 7.94 5.12 3.29
CA THR A 49 7.12 4.01 2.79
C THR A 49 7.74 2.67 3.21
N LEU A 50 9.05 2.51 3.05
CA LEU A 50 9.78 1.31 3.48
C LEU A 50 9.76 1.11 5.00
N ASP A 51 9.98 2.18 5.77
CA ASP A 51 9.94 2.13 7.23
C ASP A 51 8.54 1.73 7.73
N LEU A 52 7.48 2.21 7.06
CA LEU A 52 6.11 1.80 7.34
C LEU A 52 5.92 0.30 7.09
N PHE A 53 6.45 -0.24 5.99
CA PHE A 53 6.35 -1.67 5.70
C PHE A 53 7.03 -2.52 6.77
N ALA A 54 8.25 -2.14 7.18
CA ALA A 54 8.98 -2.84 8.24
C ALA A 54 8.21 -2.88 9.58
N LEU A 55 7.48 -1.79 9.92
CA LEU A 55 6.63 -1.78 11.12
C LEU A 55 5.43 -2.75 11.01
N LEU A 56 4.95 -2.98 9.79
CA LEU A 56 3.74 -3.74 9.51
C LEU A 56 3.96 -5.25 9.33
N GLU A 57 5.20 -5.69 9.06
CA GLU A 57 5.59 -7.11 8.94
C GLU A 57 5.12 -7.98 10.12
N THR A 58 5.02 -7.39 11.32
CA THR A 58 4.58 -8.13 12.51
C THR A 58 3.09 -8.50 12.50
N PHE A 59 2.28 -7.84 11.68
CA PHE A 59 0.82 -7.99 11.65
C PHE A 59 0.32 -8.94 10.55
N GLY A 60 1.16 -9.27 9.56
CA GLY A 60 0.75 -10.06 8.41
C GLY A 60 1.88 -10.40 7.46
N GLU A 61 1.55 -11.06 6.36
CA GLU A 61 2.48 -11.39 5.28
C GLU A 61 2.39 -10.32 4.19
N ILE A 62 3.54 -9.77 3.80
CA ILE A 62 3.65 -8.78 2.73
C ILE A 62 3.74 -9.54 1.39
N GLU A 63 2.77 -9.30 0.52
CA GLU A 63 2.77 -9.72 -0.88
C GLU A 63 3.25 -8.52 -1.73
N GLU A 64 4.42 -8.63 -2.34
CA GLU A 64 4.87 -7.72 -3.40
C GLU A 64 4.22 -8.21 -4.71
N GLU A 65 3.36 -7.39 -5.34
CA GLU A 65 2.88 -7.69 -6.69
C GLU A 65 4.02 -7.38 -7.65
N GLU A 66 4.69 -8.42 -8.18
CA GLU A 66 5.62 -8.24 -9.30
C GLU A 66 4.85 -7.60 -10.45
N ASP A 67 5.27 -6.40 -10.86
CA ASP A 67 4.75 -5.74 -12.06
C ASP A 67 4.70 -6.77 -13.19
N ALA A 68 3.48 -7.07 -13.66
CA ALA A 68 3.25 -7.94 -14.79
C ALA A 68 3.86 -7.29 -16.03
N THR A 69 5.16 -7.50 -16.22
CA THR A 69 5.92 -7.09 -17.40
C THR A 69 5.45 -7.99 -18.55
N THR A 70 4.55 -7.43 -19.37
CA THR A 70 4.17 -7.97 -20.68
C THR A 70 5.18 -7.51 -21.72
#